data_AF-A0A2I9CTK9-F1
#
_entry.id   AF-A0A2I9CTK9-F1
#
_cell.length_a   1.000
_cell.length_b   1.000
_cell.length_c   1.000
_cell.angle_alpha   90.00
_cell.angle_beta   90.00
_cell.angle_gamma   90.00
#
_symmetry.space_group_name_H-M   'P 1'
#
loop_
_entity.id
_entity.type
_entity.pdbx_description
1 polymer ?
#
loop_
_entity_poly.entity_id
_entity_poly.type
_entity_poly.pdbx_seq_one_letter_code
_entity_poly.pdbx_strand_id
1 'polypeptide(L)'
;MAPSVTTLYTAARTGSRVVRFLVQPATRHGGVFRDPWQSPGGPDHPVRRGASLLRRALGLLVLIVLSVLGALLLVPLLALLGLGTALGSDVAGWMLGFTLLLAALGAVWTARRASRLITAVDEPEPVTLDAPGGLRRDDETGLLALLRVGERALPAPARSALHVTVIATRDALRATADDTSLSREAYDARQAAREDLPELMRTYRAAPRSPETDRLFLGQLDLIGRRMQGIVQERRGQQARTLEAQRRYLESKYGEEEG
;
A
#
# COMPACT_ATOMS: atom_id res chain seq x y z
N MET A 1 46.98 -34.13 -19.91
CA MET A 1 47.00 -35.31 -19.03
C MET A 1 47.47 -34.86 -17.66
N ALA A 2 46.68 -35.14 -16.62
CA ALA A 2 46.91 -34.69 -15.25
C ALA A 2 48.16 -35.35 -14.62
N PRO A 3 48.70 -34.72 -13.57
CA PRO A 3 49.07 -35.48 -12.38
C PRO A 3 48.30 -35.01 -11.14
N SER A 4 47.84 -36.02 -10.40
CA SER A 4 47.21 -35.98 -9.09
C SER A 4 48.20 -35.58 -8.00
N VAL A 5 47.80 -34.64 -7.13
CA VAL A 5 48.49 -34.40 -5.85
C VAL A 5 47.54 -34.74 -4.72
N THR A 6 47.92 -35.81 -4.04
CA THR A 6 47.36 -36.35 -2.80
C THR A 6 47.89 -35.52 -1.64
N THR A 7 47.01 -34.88 -0.86
CA THR A 7 47.43 -34.24 0.40
C THR A 7 46.79 -34.98 1.56
N LEU A 8 47.60 -35.80 2.22
CA LEU A 8 47.30 -36.46 3.48
C LEU A 8 47.29 -35.44 4.63
N TYR A 9 46.19 -35.46 5.37
CA TYR A 9 45.97 -34.74 6.62
C TYR A 9 46.81 -35.36 7.75
N THR A 10 47.45 -34.55 8.59
CA THR A 10 47.93 -34.94 9.92
C THR A 10 47.71 -33.78 10.90
N ALA A 11 47.32 -34.15 12.10
CA ALA A 11 46.45 -33.43 13.00
C ALA A 11 47.18 -32.60 14.08
N ALA A 12 46.50 -31.55 14.56
CA ALA A 12 46.56 -31.06 15.95
C ALA A 12 45.32 -30.17 16.17
N ARG A 13 44.18 -30.69 16.63
CA ARG A 13 43.82 -30.97 18.03
C ARG A 13 43.90 -29.75 18.96
N THR A 14 43.00 -28.78 18.77
CA THR A 14 42.37 -27.97 19.85
C THR A 14 41.29 -27.05 19.24
N GLY A 15 40.04 -27.12 19.73
CA GLY A 15 38.99 -26.14 19.38
C GLY A 15 37.66 -26.69 18.86
N SER A 16 37.26 -27.90 19.25
CA SER A 16 35.96 -28.49 18.87
C SER A 16 34.80 -27.86 19.65
N ARG A 17 34.27 -26.71 19.20
CA ARG A 17 32.83 -26.37 19.37
C ARG A 17 32.31 -25.13 18.64
N VAL A 18 33.15 -24.30 18.02
CA VAL A 18 32.69 -23.02 17.42
C VAL A 18 32.68 -23.01 15.88
N VAL A 19 33.22 -24.02 15.20
CA VAL A 19 33.34 -24.03 13.72
C VAL A 19 32.24 -24.85 13.03
N ARG A 20 31.18 -25.28 13.74
CA ARG A 20 30.08 -26.06 13.15
C ARG A 20 28.95 -25.19 12.53
N PHE A 21 29.18 -23.89 12.36
CA PHE A 21 28.26 -22.99 11.65
C PHE A 21 28.79 -22.43 10.33
N LEU A 22 30.04 -22.73 9.94
CA LEU A 22 30.64 -22.18 8.71
C LEU A 22 30.93 -23.20 7.60
N VAL A 23 30.58 -24.47 7.81
CA VAL A 23 30.66 -25.48 6.75
C VAL A 23 29.38 -26.28 6.75
N GLN A 24 28.29 -25.62 6.36
CA GLN A 24 27.10 -26.32 5.92
C GLN A 24 27.23 -26.50 4.40
N PRO A 25 27.30 -27.75 3.91
CA PRO A 25 27.39 -28.01 2.48
C PRO A 25 26.11 -27.52 1.81
N ALA A 26 26.29 -26.69 0.78
CA ALA A 26 25.23 -26.31 -0.14
C ALA A 26 24.71 -27.57 -0.82
N THR A 27 23.69 -28.18 -0.22
CA THR A 27 22.88 -29.20 -0.87
C THR A 27 22.26 -28.57 -2.10
N ARG A 28 22.79 -28.96 -3.26
CA ARG A 28 22.16 -28.86 -4.58
C ARG A 28 20.65 -29.04 -4.44
N HIS A 29 19.91 -27.94 -4.43
CA HIS A 29 18.59 -27.90 -5.01
C HIS A 29 18.80 -27.42 -6.44
N GLY A 30 18.34 -28.23 -7.40
CA GLY A 30 18.50 -28.01 -8.83
C GLY A 30 18.15 -26.58 -9.19
N GLY A 31 19.12 -25.90 -9.79
CA GLY A 31 18.99 -24.51 -10.19
C GLY A 31 17.87 -24.36 -11.21
N VAL A 32 16.79 -23.70 -10.79
CA VAL A 32 16.13 -22.74 -11.65
C VAL A 32 16.76 -21.41 -11.29
N PHE A 33 17.76 -21.00 -12.07
CA PHE A 33 18.27 -19.64 -12.03
C PHE A 33 17.08 -18.73 -12.37
N ARG A 34 16.47 -18.15 -11.35
CA ARG A 34 15.31 -17.27 -11.50
C ARG A 34 15.86 -15.94 -11.96
N ASP A 35 15.71 -15.69 -13.25
CA ASP A 35 16.08 -14.44 -13.88
C ASP A 35 15.37 -13.27 -13.15
N PRO A 36 16.11 -12.27 -12.63
CA PRO A 36 15.52 -11.11 -11.95
C PRO A 36 14.60 -10.28 -12.86
N TRP A 37 14.57 -10.57 -14.17
CA TRP A 37 13.67 -9.95 -15.15
C TRP A 37 12.47 -10.81 -15.54
N GLN A 38 12.24 -11.97 -14.92
CA GLN A 38 11.01 -12.73 -15.14
C GLN A 38 9.82 -12.03 -14.46
N SER A 39 9.01 -11.36 -15.28
CA SER A 39 7.70 -10.84 -14.94
C SER A 39 6.88 -11.87 -14.15
N PRO A 40 6.11 -11.47 -13.11
CA PRO A 40 5.22 -12.35 -12.38
C PRO A 40 4.01 -12.71 -13.26
N GLY A 41 4.22 -13.66 -14.18
CA GLY A 41 3.26 -14.06 -15.20
C GLY A 41 3.24 -15.58 -15.41
N GLY A 42 3.39 -16.35 -14.34
CA GLY A 42 3.20 -17.81 -14.39
C GLY A 42 1.71 -18.19 -14.49
N PRO A 43 1.35 -19.30 -15.18
CA PRO A 43 -0.02 -19.74 -15.44
C PRO A 43 -0.84 -20.16 -14.19
N ASP A 44 -0.28 -20.05 -12.99
CA ASP A 44 -0.97 -20.34 -11.72
C ASP A 44 -1.71 -19.13 -11.11
N HIS A 45 -1.57 -17.94 -11.70
CA HIS A 45 -2.27 -16.73 -11.24
C HIS A 45 -3.80 -16.67 -11.42
N PRO A 46 -4.45 -17.29 -12.45
CA PRO A 46 -5.91 -17.20 -12.58
C PRO A 46 -6.64 -18.08 -11.56
N VAL A 47 -6.06 -19.19 -11.12
CA VAL A 47 -6.70 -20.14 -10.17
C VAL A 47 -6.75 -19.57 -8.75
N ARG A 48 -5.69 -18.86 -8.32
CA ARG A 48 -5.68 -18.16 -7.01
C ARG A 48 -6.61 -16.94 -6.97
N ARG A 49 -6.77 -16.21 -8.09
CA ARG A 49 -7.75 -15.12 -8.23
C ARG A 49 -9.19 -15.64 -8.21
N GLY A 50 -9.46 -16.78 -8.84
CA GLY A 50 -10.76 -17.43 -8.78
C GLY A 50 -11.15 -17.83 -7.36
N ALA A 51 -10.22 -18.37 -6.57
CA ALA A 51 -10.49 -18.82 -5.20
C ALA A 51 -10.77 -17.68 -4.19
N SER A 52 -10.12 -16.52 -4.32
CA SER A 52 -10.38 -15.37 -3.45
C SER A 52 -11.69 -14.66 -3.81
N LEU A 53 -12.03 -14.57 -5.10
CA LEU A 53 -13.32 -14.07 -5.57
C LEU A 53 -14.48 -15.01 -5.20
N LEU A 54 -14.29 -16.34 -5.32
CA LEU A 54 -15.29 -17.32 -4.88
C LEU A 54 -15.54 -17.22 -3.38
N ARG A 55 -14.48 -17.07 -2.55
CA ARG A 55 -14.63 -16.89 -1.09
C ARG A 55 -15.35 -15.59 -0.72
N ARG A 56 -15.08 -14.50 -1.42
CA ARG A 56 -15.76 -13.21 -1.22
C ARG A 56 -17.22 -13.28 -1.68
N ALA A 57 -17.50 -13.87 -2.84
CA ALA A 57 -18.85 -14.10 -3.34
C ALA A 57 -19.64 -15.04 -2.42
N LEU A 58 -19.01 -16.09 -1.87
CA LEU A 58 -19.63 -16.98 -0.90
C LEU A 58 -19.96 -16.24 0.40
N GLY A 59 -19.06 -15.37 0.88
CA GLY A 59 -19.30 -14.54 2.07
C GLY A 59 -20.45 -13.55 1.88
N LEU A 60 -20.55 -12.94 0.70
CA LEU A 60 -21.65 -12.03 0.32
C LEU A 60 -22.97 -12.80 0.15
N LEU A 61 -22.94 -13.97 -0.49
CA LEU A 61 -24.11 -14.82 -0.68
C LEU A 61 -24.63 -15.33 0.66
N VAL A 62 -23.75 -15.75 1.58
CA VAL A 62 -24.14 -16.12 2.96
C VAL A 62 -24.74 -14.93 3.69
N LEU A 63 -24.21 -13.71 3.51
CA LEU A 63 -24.79 -12.51 4.12
C LEU A 63 -26.19 -12.19 3.57
N ILE A 64 -26.38 -12.32 2.26
CA ILE A 64 -27.67 -12.12 1.58
C ILE A 64 -28.66 -13.18 2.02
N VAL A 65 -28.28 -14.46 2.02
CA VAL A 65 -29.12 -15.57 2.47
C VAL A 65 -29.51 -15.38 3.93
N LEU A 66 -28.57 -15.01 4.80
CA LEU A 66 -28.87 -14.78 6.21
C LEU A 66 -29.75 -13.54 6.43
N SER A 67 -29.58 -12.50 5.62
CA SER A 67 -30.43 -11.30 5.64
C SER A 67 -31.85 -11.60 5.17
N VAL A 68 -31.99 -12.36 4.08
CA VAL A 68 -33.30 -12.76 3.52
C VAL A 68 -33.98 -13.72 4.49
N LEU A 69 -33.27 -14.68 5.07
CA LEU A 69 -33.81 -15.62 6.04
C LEU A 69 -34.23 -14.91 7.34
N GLY A 70 -33.43 -13.93 7.79
CA GLY A 70 -33.77 -13.06 8.90
C GLY A 70 -35.05 -12.26 8.62
N ALA A 71 -35.16 -11.64 7.44
CA ALA A 71 -36.36 -10.90 7.04
C ALA A 71 -37.59 -11.80 6.92
N LEU A 72 -37.43 -13.02 6.37
CA LEU A 72 -38.52 -13.98 6.19
C LEU A 72 -39.11 -14.48 7.52
N LEU A 73 -38.32 -14.47 8.61
CA LEU A 73 -38.79 -14.78 9.97
C LEU A 73 -39.36 -13.54 10.68
N LEU A 74 -38.76 -12.36 10.45
CA LEU A 74 -39.17 -11.11 11.10
C LEU A 74 -40.50 -10.58 10.57
N VAL A 75 -40.76 -10.68 9.26
CA VAL A 75 -41.99 -10.21 8.62
C VAL A 75 -43.27 -10.91 9.15
N PRO A 76 -43.37 -12.25 9.18
CA PRO A 76 -44.55 -12.92 9.72
C PRO A 76 -44.67 -12.72 11.24
N LEU A 77 -43.55 -12.62 11.96
CA LEU A 77 -43.56 -12.31 13.39
C LEU A 77 -44.12 -10.91 13.65
N LEU A 78 -43.65 -9.89 12.92
CA LEU A 78 -44.18 -8.52 12.99
C LEU A 78 -45.66 -8.46 12.60
N ALA A 79 -46.10 -9.24 11.61
CA ALA A 79 -47.50 -9.31 11.20
C ALA A 79 -48.38 -9.91 12.30
N LEU A 80 -47.97 -11.03 12.90
CA LEU A 80 -48.68 -11.67 14.02
C LEU A 80 -48.76 -10.76 15.25
N LEU A 81 -47.65 -10.08 15.55
CA LEU A 81 -47.53 -9.19 16.70
C LEU A 81 -48.32 -7.89 16.49
N GLY A 82 -48.31 -7.35 15.27
CA GLY A 82 -49.15 -6.22 14.86
C GLY A 82 -50.64 -6.55 14.96
N LEU A 83 -51.04 -7.76 14.54
CA LEU A 83 -52.40 -8.24 14.71
C LEU A 83 -52.78 -8.36 16.20
N GLY A 84 -51.87 -8.86 17.04
CA GLY A 84 -52.03 -8.93 18.50
C GLY A 84 -52.14 -7.56 19.19
N THR A 85 -51.44 -6.54 18.70
CA THR A 85 -51.57 -5.16 19.21
C THR A 85 -52.91 -4.53 18.86
N ALA A 86 -53.45 -4.81 17.66
CA ALA A 86 -54.76 -4.33 17.24
C ALA A 86 -55.90 -4.95 18.07
N LEU A 87 -55.67 -6.11 18.69
CA LEU A 87 -56.58 -6.77 19.63
C LEU A 87 -56.48 -6.23 21.07
N GLY A 88 -55.70 -5.19 21.32
CA GLY A 88 -55.65 -4.47 22.62
C GLY A 88 -54.71 -5.08 23.67
N SER A 89 -53.79 -5.96 23.27
CA SER A 89 -52.80 -6.53 24.20
C SER A 89 -51.57 -5.63 24.33
N ASP A 90 -51.41 -4.98 25.49
CA ASP A 90 -50.22 -4.18 25.83
C ASP A 90 -48.93 -5.00 25.78
N VAL A 91 -49.00 -6.29 26.12
CA VAL A 91 -47.86 -7.21 26.09
C VAL A 91 -47.38 -7.45 24.65
N ALA A 92 -48.31 -7.52 23.68
CA ALA A 92 -47.97 -7.62 22.27
C ALA A 92 -47.27 -6.34 21.77
N GLY A 93 -47.66 -5.17 22.28
CA GLY A 93 -47.04 -3.88 21.93
C GLY A 93 -45.58 -3.79 22.39
N TRP A 94 -45.30 -4.22 23.62
CA TRP A 94 -43.94 -4.28 24.13
C TRP A 94 -43.07 -5.30 23.39
N MET A 95 -43.61 -6.48 23.05
CA MET A 95 -42.88 -7.42 22.22
C MET A 95 -42.62 -6.87 20.80
N LEU A 96 -43.53 -6.08 20.24
CA LEU A 96 -43.37 -5.44 18.93
C LEU A 96 -42.29 -4.36 18.95
N GLY A 97 -42.27 -3.53 19.99
CA GLY A 97 -41.19 -2.58 20.22
C GLY A 97 -39.82 -3.27 20.36
N PHE A 98 -39.75 -4.36 21.11
CA PHE A 98 -38.51 -5.08 21.33
C PHE A 98 -37.99 -5.79 20.07
N THR A 99 -38.89 -6.38 19.28
CA THR A 99 -38.53 -6.98 17.99
C THR A 99 -38.09 -5.93 16.97
N LEU A 100 -38.73 -4.75 16.94
CA LEU A 100 -38.31 -3.63 16.11
C LEU A 100 -36.92 -3.10 16.51
N LEU A 101 -36.66 -3.00 17.82
CA LEU A 101 -35.37 -2.61 18.35
C LEU A 101 -34.27 -3.60 17.95
N LEU A 102 -34.52 -4.91 18.09
CA LEU A 102 -33.60 -5.95 17.64
C LEU A 102 -33.34 -5.89 16.13
N ALA A 103 -34.38 -5.62 15.34
CA ALA A 103 -34.25 -5.48 13.90
C ALA A 103 -33.39 -4.26 13.52
N ALA A 104 -33.59 -3.12 14.19
CA ALA A 104 -32.77 -1.93 14.01
C ALA A 104 -31.31 -2.17 14.42
N LEU A 105 -31.08 -2.87 15.53
CA LEU A 105 -29.73 -3.23 15.99
C LEU A 105 -29.03 -4.17 15.01
N GLY A 106 -29.76 -5.16 14.49
CA GLY A 106 -29.30 -6.06 13.43
C GLY A 106 -28.94 -5.29 12.15
N ALA A 107 -29.80 -4.36 11.71
CA ALA A 107 -29.55 -3.53 10.54
C ALA A 107 -28.33 -2.60 10.71
N VAL A 108 -28.14 -2.01 11.89
CA VAL A 108 -26.95 -1.20 12.19
C VAL A 108 -25.70 -2.08 12.22
N TRP A 109 -25.79 -3.30 12.74
CA TRP A 109 -24.66 -4.22 12.80
C TRP A 109 -24.27 -4.75 11.42
N THR A 110 -25.24 -5.10 10.57
CA THR A 110 -25.00 -5.49 9.18
C THR A 110 -24.51 -4.31 8.36
N ALA A 111 -25.05 -3.10 8.53
CA ALA A 111 -24.56 -1.90 7.88
C ALA A 111 -23.13 -1.56 8.29
N ARG A 112 -22.76 -1.73 9.56
CA ARG A 112 -21.38 -1.58 10.03
C ARG A 112 -20.46 -2.65 9.46
N ARG A 113 -20.93 -3.89 9.32
CA ARG A 113 -20.13 -4.99 8.77
C ARG A 113 -19.98 -4.89 7.25
N ALA A 114 -21.02 -4.46 6.55
CA ALA A 114 -21.00 -4.11 5.14
C ALA A 114 -20.13 -2.88 4.89
N SER A 115 -20.24 -1.83 5.71
CA SER A 115 -19.33 -0.70 5.65
C SER A 115 -17.89 -1.13 5.93
N ARG A 116 -17.63 -2.03 6.88
CA ARG A 116 -16.28 -2.59 7.04
C ARG A 116 -15.82 -3.45 5.87
N LEU A 117 -16.71 -4.02 5.06
CA LEU A 117 -16.36 -4.75 3.83
C LEU A 117 -16.15 -3.80 2.65
N ILE A 118 -16.84 -2.66 2.62
CA ILE A 118 -16.67 -1.59 1.62
C ILE A 118 -15.47 -0.68 1.97
N THR A 119 -15.15 -0.55 3.26
CA THR A 119 -14.04 0.26 3.80
C THR A 119 -12.79 -0.59 4.08
N ALA A 120 -12.90 -1.93 4.13
CA ALA A 120 -11.73 -2.80 4.06
C ALA A 120 -11.22 -2.78 2.63
N VAL A 121 -10.33 -1.82 2.37
CA VAL A 121 -9.25 -1.86 1.39
C VAL A 121 -9.70 -2.45 0.06
N ASP A 122 -9.99 -1.56 -0.88
CA ASP A 122 -9.75 -1.83 -2.30
C ASP A 122 -8.38 -2.51 -2.41
N GLU A 123 -8.38 -3.84 -2.50
CA GLU A 123 -7.26 -4.53 -3.08
C GLU A 123 -7.19 -4.02 -4.51
N PRO A 124 -6.01 -3.55 -4.94
CA PRO A 124 -5.84 -2.75 -6.13
C PRO A 124 -6.49 -3.46 -7.31
N GLU A 125 -7.41 -2.74 -7.98
CA GLU A 125 -7.78 -3.05 -9.35
C GLU A 125 -6.49 -3.35 -10.13
N PRO A 126 -6.46 -4.38 -10.99
CA PRO A 126 -5.30 -4.62 -11.83
C PRO A 126 -5.03 -3.32 -12.57
N VAL A 127 -3.88 -2.71 -12.26
CA VAL A 127 -3.38 -1.48 -12.85
C VAL A 127 -3.60 -1.56 -14.35
N THR A 128 -4.66 -0.90 -14.82
CA THR A 128 -4.80 -0.56 -16.21
C THR A 128 -3.82 0.60 -16.39
N LEU A 129 -2.85 0.41 -17.29
CA LEU A 129 -1.83 1.41 -17.61
C LEU A 129 -2.42 2.71 -18.20
N ASP A 130 -3.75 2.82 -18.28
CA ASP A 130 -4.48 3.86 -18.99
C ASP A 130 -5.04 4.99 -18.11
N ALA A 131 -4.87 4.95 -16.78
CA ALA A 131 -5.30 6.03 -15.89
C ALA A 131 -4.12 6.70 -15.15
N PRO A 132 -3.25 7.46 -15.85
CA PRO A 132 -2.10 8.15 -15.24
C PRO A 132 -2.49 9.13 -14.11
N GLY A 133 -3.76 9.56 -14.06
CA GLY A 133 -4.27 10.48 -13.04
C GLY A 133 -4.76 9.84 -11.72
N GLY A 134 -5.23 8.59 -11.76
CA GLY A 134 -5.86 7.92 -10.60
C GLY A 134 -4.85 7.52 -9.53
N LEU A 135 -3.84 6.76 -9.95
CA LEU A 135 -2.73 6.30 -9.10
C LEU A 135 -2.00 7.45 -8.39
N ARG A 136 -1.90 8.62 -9.03
CA ARG A 136 -1.31 9.85 -8.46
C ARG A 136 -2.14 10.41 -7.31
N ARG A 137 -3.46 10.47 -7.49
CA ARG A 137 -4.36 11.06 -6.50
C ARG A 137 -4.37 10.22 -5.23
N ASP A 138 -4.25 8.91 -5.38
CA ASP A 138 -4.16 7.97 -4.26
C ASP A 138 -2.84 8.16 -3.49
N ASP A 139 -1.72 8.36 -4.19
CA ASP A 139 -0.40 8.59 -3.58
C ASP A 139 -0.34 9.90 -2.80
N GLU A 140 -0.83 11.00 -3.39
CA GLU A 140 -0.93 12.29 -2.69
C GLU A 140 -1.85 12.19 -1.46
N THR A 141 -2.97 11.48 -1.58
CA THR A 141 -3.91 11.28 -0.46
C THR A 141 -3.27 10.46 0.66
N GLY A 142 -2.51 9.42 0.32
CA GLY A 142 -1.75 8.59 1.26
C GLY A 142 -0.70 9.40 2.02
N LEU A 143 0.04 10.28 1.34
CA LEU A 143 1.01 11.18 1.96
C LEU A 143 0.35 12.15 2.95
N LEU A 144 -0.79 12.75 2.58
CA LEU A 144 -1.53 13.65 3.47
C LEU A 144 -2.11 12.91 4.67
N ALA A 145 -2.58 11.68 4.50
CA ALA A 145 -3.01 10.83 5.61
C ALA A 145 -1.84 10.53 6.56
N LEU A 146 -0.67 10.20 6.02
CA LEU A 146 0.55 9.96 6.79
C LEU A 146 0.96 11.18 7.60
N LEU A 147 0.92 12.38 7.00
CA LEU A 147 1.23 13.63 7.68
C LEU A 147 0.30 13.88 8.87
N ARG A 148 -1.02 13.71 8.70
CA ARG A 148 -2.01 13.88 9.80
C ARG A 148 -1.76 12.94 10.97
N VAL A 149 -1.34 11.70 10.70
CA VAL A 149 -1.01 10.74 11.77
C VAL A 149 0.32 11.13 12.43
N GLY A 150 1.31 11.58 11.64
CA GLY A 150 2.59 12.07 12.14
C GLY A 150 2.47 13.30 13.05
N GLU A 151 1.60 14.25 12.70
CA GLU A 151 1.37 15.48 13.47
C GLU A 151 0.98 15.24 14.94
N ARG A 152 0.20 14.19 15.20
CA ARG A 152 -0.26 13.86 16.56
C ARG A 152 0.71 12.98 17.34
N ALA A 153 1.56 12.23 16.64
CA ALA A 153 2.38 11.19 17.25
C ALA A 153 3.84 11.60 17.49
N LEU A 154 4.34 12.61 16.76
CA LEU A 154 5.76 12.98 16.72
C LEU A 154 6.10 14.20 17.61
N PRO A 155 7.34 14.23 18.17
CA PRO A 155 7.89 15.42 18.80
C PRO A 155 8.12 16.54 17.77
N ALA A 156 8.19 17.80 18.23
CA ALA A 156 8.28 18.99 17.38
C ALA A 156 9.35 18.94 16.26
N PRO A 157 10.63 18.57 16.52
CA PRO A 157 11.65 18.53 15.47
C PRO A 157 11.39 17.43 14.43
N ALA A 158 10.87 16.28 14.85
CA ALA A 158 10.53 15.19 13.95
C ALA A 158 9.29 15.51 13.10
N ARG A 159 8.36 16.30 13.65
CA ARG A 159 7.18 16.79 12.93
C ARG A 159 7.55 17.77 11.82
N SER A 160 8.42 18.74 12.09
CA SER A 160 8.86 19.69 11.07
C SER A 160 9.65 18.99 9.95
N ALA A 161 10.56 18.09 10.30
CA ALA A 161 11.29 17.28 9.33
C ALA A 161 10.35 16.45 8.45
N LEU A 162 9.39 15.74 9.06
CA LEU A 162 8.40 14.97 8.30
C LEU A 162 7.61 15.85 7.34
N HIS A 163 7.17 17.03 7.78
CA HIS A 163 6.41 17.95 6.95
C HIS A 163 7.20 18.40 5.71
N VAL A 164 8.47 18.77 5.90
CA VAL A 164 9.37 19.15 4.80
C VAL A 164 9.57 17.99 3.82
N THR A 165 9.81 16.77 4.32
CA THR A 165 10.01 15.59 3.47
C THR A 165 8.73 15.23 2.71
N VAL A 166 7.55 15.33 3.33
CA VAL A 166 6.26 15.09 2.66
C VAL A 166 6.03 16.11 1.54
N ILE A 167 6.32 17.40 1.77
CA ILE A 167 6.21 18.43 0.71
C ILE A 167 7.17 18.11 -0.43
N ALA A 168 8.44 17.81 -0.14
CA ALA A 168 9.43 17.47 -1.15
C ALA A 168 9.00 16.26 -1.99
N THR A 169 8.45 15.23 -1.35
CA THR A 169 7.95 14.01 -2.01
C THR A 169 6.74 14.32 -2.90
N ARG A 170 5.78 15.12 -2.41
CA ARG A 170 4.64 15.57 -3.20
C ARG A 170 5.08 16.38 -4.41
N ASP A 171 6.04 17.28 -4.23
CA ASP A 171 6.52 18.12 -5.32
C ASP A 171 7.31 17.29 -6.35
N ALA A 172 8.05 16.27 -5.93
CA ALA A 172 8.68 15.29 -6.82
C ALA A 172 7.65 14.49 -7.62
N LEU A 173 6.61 13.95 -6.96
CA LEU A 173 5.50 13.25 -7.63
C LEU A 173 4.84 14.11 -8.71
N ARG A 174 4.68 15.41 -8.44
CA ARG A 174 4.11 16.37 -9.40
C ARG A 174 5.07 16.68 -10.54
N ALA A 175 6.37 16.84 -10.25
CA ALA A 175 7.39 17.12 -11.26
C ALA A 175 7.58 15.95 -12.25
N THR A 176 7.32 14.72 -11.80
CA THR A 176 7.40 13.51 -12.63
C THR A 176 6.04 13.04 -13.14
N ALA A 177 4.97 13.82 -12.99
CA ALA A 177 3.61 13.39 -13.32
C ALA A 177 3.36 13.26 -14.82
N ASP A 178 3.95 14.15 -15.62
CA ASP A 178 3.74 14.23 -17.08
C ASP A 178 4.69 13.31 -17.85
N ASP A 179 5.48 12.50 -17.15
CA ASP A 179 6.44 11.59 -17.75
C ASP A 179 5.71 10.38 -18.33
N THR A 180 5.56 10.36 -19.65
CA THR A 180 4.91 9.26 -20.39
C THR A 180 5.75 7.99 -20.39
N SER A 181 7.07 8.13 -20.19
CA SER A 181 7.98 7.01 -19.94
C SER A 181 8.13 6.76 -18.44
N LEU A 182 8.15 5.49 -18.04
CA LEU A 182 8.32 5.09 -16.64
C LEU A 182 9.78 5.35 -16.23
N SER A 183 10.08 6.60 -15.88
CA SER A 183 11.42 7.01 -15.50
C SER A 183 11.77 6.52 -14.10
N ARG A 184 13.08 6.35 -13.86
CA ARG A 184 13.61 6.01 -12.53
C ARG A 184 13.16 7.02 -11.48
N GLU A 185 13.11 8.30 -11.82
CA GLU A 185 12.70 9.35 -10.90
C GLU A 185 11.22 9.26 -10.53
N ALA A 186 10.35 8.96 -11.50
CA ALA A 186 8.93 8.73 -11.25
C ALA A 186 8.72 7.49 -10.35
N TYR A 187 9.53 6.45 -10.54
CA TYR A 187 9.54 5.28 -9.69
C TYR A 187 10.01 5.61 -8.27
N ASP A 188 11.16 6.27 -8.12
CA ASP A 188 11.73 6.67 -6.82
C ASP A 188 10.73 7.55 -6.03
N ALA A 189 10.05 8.49 -6.70
CA ALA A 189 9.06 9.35 -6.05
C ALA A 189 7.82 8.58 -5.57
N ARG A 190 7.33 7.63 -6.38
CA ARG A 190 6.20 6.75 -5.99
C ARG A 190 6.60 5.78 -4.88
N GLN A 191 7.80 5.21 -4.94
CA GLN A 191 8.32 4.31 -3.91
C GLN A 191 8.45 5.05 -2.57
N ALA A 192 9.04 6.25 -2.58
CA ALA A 192 9.15 7.08 -1.39
C ALA A 192 7.77 7.38 -0.75
N ALA A 193 6.75 7.64 -1.58
CA ALA A 193 5.41 7.96 -1.11
C ALA A 193 4.62 6.75 -0.60
N ARG A 194 4.74 5.59 -1.26
CA ARG A 194 3.93 4.39 -0.98
C ARG A 194 4.56 3.48 0.06
N GLU A 195 5.88 3.41 0.11
CA GLU A 195 6.62 2.41 0.87
C GLU A 195 7.56 3.05 1.88
N ASP A 196 8.57 3.80 1.43
CA ASP A 196 9.66 4.24 2.30
C ASP A 196 9.18 5.13 3.45
N LEU A 197 8.38 6.16 3.17
CA LEU A 197 7.87 7.07 4.22
C LEU A 197 6.88 6.35 5.18
N PRO A 198 5.88 5.60 4.70
CA PRO A 198 5.02 4.79 5.55
C PRO A 198 5.78 3.76 6.40
N GLU A 199 6.75 3.06 5.82
CA GLU A 199 7.57 2.07 6.52
C GLU A 199 8.45 2.73 7.58
N LEU A 200 9.14 3.81 7.23
CA LEU A 200 9.91 4.62 8.16
C LEU A 200 9.06 5.06 9.37
N MET A 201 7.83 5.50 9.10
CA MET A 201 6.90 5.87 10.16
C MET A 201 6.44 4.70 11.03
N ARG A 202 6.21 3.52 10.44
CA ARG A 202 5.87 2.30 11.19
C ARG A 202 7.02 1.86 12.07
N THR A 203 8.23 1.80 11.52
CA THR A 203 9.45 1.40 12.23
C THR A 203 9.75 2.34 13.40
N TYR A 204 9.66 3.65 13.18
CA TYR A 204 9.87 4.63 14.25
C TYR A 204 8.85 4.48 15.40
N ARG A 205 7.58 4.18 15.09
CA ARG A 205 6.54 3.97 16.13
C ARG A 205 6.68 2.65 16.87
N ALA A 206 7.22 1.63 16.21
CA ALA A 206 7.46 0.32 16.82
C ALA A 206 8.71 0.30 17.71
N ALA A 207 9.65 1.21 17.46
CA ALA A 207 10.88 1.30 18.24
C ALA A 207 10.66 1.99 19.61
N PRO A 208 11.41 1.59 20.65
CA PRO A 208 11.47 2.32 21.91
C PRO A 208 11.91 3.77 21.66
N ARG A 209 11.26 4.72 22.34
CA ARG A 209 11.63 6.13 22.26
C ARG A 209 12.98 6.35 22.92
N SER A 210 13.97 6.70 22.11
CA SER A 210 15.31 7.06 22.56
C SER A 210 15.86 8.21 21.70
N PRO A 211 16.78 9.04 22.22
CA PRO A 211 17.42 10.09 21.44
C PRO A 211 18.16 9.55 20.19
N GLU A 212 18.63 8.31 20.23
CA GLU A 212 19.29 7.66 19.10
C GLU A 212 18.29 7.30 18.00
N THR A 213 17.15 6.71 18.37
CA THR A 213 16.03 6.43 17.45
C THR A 213 15.56 7.71 16.76
N ASP A 214 15.45 8.81 17.50
CA ASP A 214 15.05 10.12 16.97
C ASP A 214 16.06 10.65 15.94
N ARG A 215 17.37 10.51 16.22
CA ARG A 215 18.44 10.92 15.29
C ARG A 215 18.43 10.10 14.00
N LEU A 216 18.26 8.78 14.10
CA LEU A 216 18.19 7.91 12.92
C LEU A 216 16.97 8.23 12.06
N PHE A 217 15.80 8.45 12.68
CA PHE A 217 14.59 8.85 11.98
C PHE A 217 14.77 10.19 11.25
N LEU A 218 15.33 11.20 11.91
CA LEU A 218 15.63 12.49 11.31
C LEU A 218 16.63 12.36 10.14
N GLY A 219 17.67 11.54 10.29
CA GLY A 219 18.65 11.30 9.24
C GLY A 219 18.04 10.62 8.00
N GLN A 220 17.11 9.68 8.20
CA GLN A 220 16.42 8.99 7.10
C GLN A 220 15.43 9.93 6.40
N LEU A 221 14.69 10.76 7.14
CA LEU A 221 13.83 11.80 6.56
C LEU A 221 14.61 12.80 5.72
N ASP A 222 15.79 13.21 6.17
CA ASP A 222 16.67 14.11 5.44
C ASP A 222 17.21 13.47 4.15
N LEU A 223 17.59 12.18 4.20
CA LEU A 223 18.06 11.44 3.02
C LEU A 223 16.98 11.36 1.94
N ILE A 224 15.76 10.98 2.33
CA ILE A 224 14.60 10.93 1.41
C ILE A 224 14.30 12.34 0.88
N GLY A 225 14.28 13.34 1.77
CA GLY A 225 14.00 14.73 1.41
C GLY A 225 14.97 15.28 0.37
N ARG A 226 16.29 15.06 0.55
CA ARG A 226 17.32 15.48 -0.41
C ARG A 226 17.18 14.80 -1.76
N ARG A 227 16.88 13.49 -1.80
CA ARG A 227 16.65 12.78 -3.06
C ARG A 227 15.45 13.36 -3.83
N MET A 228 14.33 13.58 -3.15
CA MET A 228 13.13 14.15 -3.76
C MET A 228 13.34 15.58 -4.27
N GLN A 229 14.04 16.41 -3.50
CA GLN A 229 14.42 17.76 -3.95
C GLN A 229 15.32 17.72 -5.19
N GLY A 230 16.26 16.78 -5.26
CA GLY A 230 17.11 16.56 -6.43
C GLY A 230 16.30 16.25 -7.68
N ILE A 231 15.30 15.37 -7.59
CA ILE A 231 14.39 15.03 -8.70
C ILE A 231 13.68 16.29 -9.21
N VAL A 232 13.14 17.12 -8.30
CA VAL A 232 12.45 18.36 -8.68
C VAL A 232 13.39 19.33 -9.40
N GLN A 233 14.61 19.49 -8.91
CA GLN A 233 15.60 20.38 -9.53
C GLN A 233 16.03 19.89 -10.91
N GLU A 234 16.28 18.59 -11.04
CA GLU A 234 16.64 17.95 -12.31
C GLU A 234 15.52 18.14 -13.35
N ARG A 235 14.26 17.91 -12.95
CA ARG A 235 13.09 18.12 -13.82
C ARG A 235 12.91 19.55 -14.25
N ARG A 236 13.06 20.52 -13.33
CA ARG A 236 13.00 21.94 -13.67
C ARG A 236 14.11 22.32 -14.66
N GLY A 237 15.32 21.79 -14.48
CA GLY A 237 16.42 21.99 -15.41
C GLY A 237 16.17 21.40 -16.80
N GLN A 238 15.59 20.19 -16.86
CA GLN A 238 15.17 19.58 -18.14
C GLN A 238 14.10 20.41 -18.85
N GLN A 239 13.05 20.84 -18.14
CA GLN A 239 11.98 21.68 -18.70
C GLN A 239 12.51 23.02 -19.23
N ALA A 240 13.39 23.68 -18.48
CA ALA A 240 14.02 24.92 -18.92
C ALA A 240 14.82 24.75 -20.21
N ARG A 241 15.61 23.67 -20.32
CA ARG A 241 16.37 23.35 -21.54
C ARG A 241 15.45 23.07 -22.74
N THR A 242 14.34 22.37 -22.53
CA THR A 242 13.35 22.10 -23.58
C THR A 242 12.68 23.39 -24.06
N LEU A 243 12.28 24.27 -23.14
CA LEU A 243 11.70 25.58 -23.49
C LEU A 243 12.69 26.47 -24.24
N GLU A 244 13.96 26.46 -23.83
CA GLU A 244 15.01 27.23 -24.51
C GLU A 244 15.29 26.69 -25.93
N ALA A 245 15.35 25.36 -26.08
CA ALA A 245 15.49 24.73 -27.39
C ALA A 245 14.29 25.03 -28.30
N GLN A 246 13.06 24.99 -27.75
CA GLN A 246 11.86 25.35 -28.48
C GLN A 246 11.88 26.82 -28.90
N ARG A 247 12.29 27.72 -28.01
CA ARG A 247 12.47 29.15 -28.33
C ARG A 247 13.44 29.33 -29.49
N ARG A 248 14.63 28.74 -29.43
CA ARG A 248 15.64 28.82 -30.51
C ARG A 248 15.12 28.26 -31.84
N TYR A 249 14.38 27.16 -31.78
CA TYR A 249 13.73 26.60 -32.97
C TYR A 249 12.69 27.55 -33.58
N LEU A 250 11.84 28.17 -32.75
CA LEU A 250 10.84 29.13 -33.21
C LEU A 250 11.49 30.41 -33.76
N GLU A 251 12.52 30.92 -33.10
CA GLU A 251 13.32 32.06 -33.59
C GLU A 251 13.95 31.73 -34.96
N SER A 252 14.54 30.54 -35.14
CA SER A 252 15.07 30.13 -36.45
C SER A 252 13.99 29.92 -37.52
N LYS A 253 12.79 29.45 -37.13
CA LYS A 253 11.71 29.13 -38.08
C LYS A 253 10.92 30.36 -38.53
N TYR A 254 10.75 31.33 -37.64
CA TYR A 254 9.89 32.50 -37.86
C TYR A 254 10.66 33.83 -37.85
N GLY A 255 11.96 33.83 -37.51
CA GLY A 255 12.76 35.03 -37.33
C GLY A 255 13.56 35.49 -38.55
N GLU A 256 13.54 34.78 -39.67
CA GLU A 256 14.23 35.20 -40.91
C GLU A 256 13.30 35.10 -42.14
N GLU A 257 12.43 36.12 -42.30
CA GLU A 257 11.93 36.63 -43.59
C GLU A 257 11.90 38.18 -43.59
N GLU A 258 12.89 38.83 -42.98
CA GLU A 258 13.17 40.26 -43.20
C GLU A 258 14.59 40.40 -43.78
N GLY A 259 14.72 40.11 -45.06
CA GLY A 259 15.92 40.28 -45.88
C GLY A 259 15.60 40.22 -47.37
#